data_AF-A0A147HSR6-F1
#
_entry.id   AF-A0A147HSR6-F1
#
_cell.length_a   1.000
_cell.length_b   1.000
_cell.length_c   1.000
_cell.angle_alpha   90.00
_cell.angle_beta   90.00
_cell.angle_gamma   90.00
#
_symmetry.space_group_name_H-M   'P 1'
#
loop_
_entity.id
_entity.type
_entity.pdbx_description
1 polymer ?
#
loop_
_entity_poly.entity_id
_entity_poly.type
_entity_poly.pdbx_seq_one_letter_code
_entity_poly.pdbx_strand_id
1 'polypeptide(L)'
;RDVRARDVQILFADAATGARSPALVHQGKIGEIIQDKPEQRRRVLEDAAGAAGLHARRHEAELRLKAAETNLTRVEDVIGQLTGQMEGLKKQARQAIRYREVAAKVRKSEAMLFHLRWIGANADVNDAARTHDLAVREMADRTQHQAEAARIQAIRATELPALRDAEARAAAGLQRLTNAREMLDREEQRAKERVGELDRRLTQFAQDIAREQQQTSDADIALQRLDTEDAELKEEIKSRVEKRSGVDERVAEA
;
A
#
# COMPACT_ATOMS: atom_id res chain seq x y z
N ARG A 1 -10.56 -34.95 -102.51
CA ARG A 1 -9.72 -33.87 -101.95
C ARG A 1 -10.55 -32.61 -102.07
N ASP A 2 -10.94 -32.03 -100.94
CA ASP A 2 -11.88 -30.91 -100.95
C ASP A 2 -11.15 -29.64 -101.39
N VAL A 3 -11.67 -29.03 -102.45
CA VAL A 3 -11.12 -27.79 -103.02
C VAL A 3 -12.12 -26.68 -102.71
N ARG A 4 -11.62 -25.53 -102.25
CA ARG A 4 -12.51 -24.41 -101.95
C ARG A 4 -13.15 -23.95 -103.25
N ALA A 5 -14.45 -23.70 -103.23
CA ALA A 5 -15.19 -23.22 -104.40
C ALA A 5 -14.55 -21.99 -105.06
N ARG A 6 -13.88 -21.15 -104.26
CA ARG A 6 -13.12 -19.98 -104.73
C ARG A 6 -11.87 -20.33 -105.53
N ASP A 7 -11.12 -21.36 -105.12
CA ASP A 7 -9.93 -21.80 -105.84
C ASP A 7 -10.31 -22.38 -107.21
N VAL A 8 -11.46 -23.07 -107.29
CA VAL A 8 -12.05 -23.58 -108.54
C VAL A 8 -12.51 -22.43 -109.45
N GLN A 9 -13.12 -21.39 -108.89
CA GLN A 9 -13.55 -20.20 -109.65
C GLN A 9 -12.37 -19.44 -110.27
N ILE A 10 -11.25 -19.31 -109.55
CA ILE A 10 -10.04 -18.65 -110.06
C ILE A 10 -9.43 -19.47 -111.21
N LEU A 11 -9.39 -20.80 -111.07
CA LEU A 11 -8.89 -21.70 -112.12
C LEU A 11 -9.69 -21.55 -113.43
N PHE A 12 -11.02 -21.47 -113.34
CA PHE A 12 -11.88 -21.26 -114.49
C PHE A 12 -11.73 -19.85 -115.11
N ALA A 13 -11.53 -18.83 -114.28
CA ALA A 13 -11.23 -17.47 -114.74
C ALA A 13 -9.89 -17.39 -115.48
N ASP A 14 -8.86 -18.11 -115.04
CA ASP A 14 -7.56 -18.22 -115.73
C ASP A 14 -7.67 -18.99 -117.06
N ALA A 15 -8.53 -20.01 -117.10
CA ALA A 15 -8.79 -20.79 -118.30
C ALA A 15 -9.81 -20.14 -119.27
N ALA A 16 -10.25 -18.90 -119.00
CA ALA A 16 -11.29 -18.18 -119.75
C ALA A 16 -12.60 -18.98 -120.01
N THR A 17 -12.89 -19.95 -119.14
CA THR A 17 -13.99 -20.92 -119.29
C THR A 17 -14.90 -20.90 -118.05
N GLY A 18 -16.15 -21.36 -118.18
CA GLY A 18 -17.12 -21.38 -117.09
C GLY A 18 -18.40 -20.59 -117.40
N ALA A 19 -19.24 -20.39 -116.38
CA ALA A 19 -20.62 -19.87 -116.54
C ALA A 19 -20.73 -18.45 -117.13
N ARG A 20 -19.61 -17.70 -117.17
CA ARG A 20 -19.53 -16.34 -117.77
C ARG A 20 -18.55 -16.27 -118.93
N SER A 21 -18.14 -17.41 -119.50
CA SER A 21 -17.21 -17.44 -120.62
C SER A 21 -17.78 -16.73 -121.84
N PRO A 22 -16.99 -15.88 -122.55
CA PRO A 22 -17.43 -15.22 -123.77
C PRO A 22 -17.75 -16.21 -124.91
N ALA A 23 -17.34 -17.47 -124.78
CA ALA A 23 -17.68 -18.55 -125.71
C ALA A 23 -19.13 -19.06 -125.60
N LEU A 24 -19.86 -18.71 -124.52
CA LEU A 24 -21.26 -19.12 -124.32
C LEU A 24 -22.21 -17.95 -124.61
N VAL A 25 -22.87 -17.99 -125.76
CA VAL A 25 -23.81 -16.96 -126.20
C VAL A 25 -25.25 -17.47 -126.09
N HIS A 26 -25.99 -16.96 -125.11
CA HIS A 26 -27.43 -17.20 -124.98
C HIS A 26 -28.24 -16.08 -125.67
N GLN A 27 -29.48 -16.39 -126.06
CA GLN A 27 -30.32 -15.47 -126.84
C GLN A 27 -30.53 -14.13 -126.09
N GLY A 28 -30.25 -13.01 -126.77
CA GLY A 28 -30.33 -11.66 -126.19
C GLY A 28 -29.03 -11.12 -125.58
N LYS A 29 -27.97 -11.92 -125.48
CA LYS A 29 -26.72 -11.53 -124.80
C LYS A 29 -25.99 -10.33 -125.41
N ILE A 30 -26.03 -10.18 -126.75
CA ILE A 30 -25.37 -9.06 -127.43
C ILE A 30 -26.06 -7.73 -127.11
N GLY A 31 -27.40 -7.71 -127.04
CA GLY A 31 -28.17 -6.53 -126.67
C GLY A 31 -27.93 -6.10 -125.21
N GLU A 32 -27.80 -7.08 -124.31
CA GLU A 32 -27.47 -6.88 -122.90
C GLU A 32 -26.10 -6.18 -122.73
N ILE A 33 -25.04 -6.68 -123.40
CA ILE A 33 -23.69 -6.08 -123.32
C ILE A 33 -23.66 -4.62 -123.83
N ILE A 34 -24.49 -4.30 -124.83
CA ILE A 34 -24.58 -2.94 -125.40
C ILE A 34 -25.33 -1.98 -124.46
N GLN A 35 -26.23 -2.47 -123.63
CA GLN A 35 -26.98 -1.67 -122.65
C GLN A 35 -26.33 -1.67 -121.26
N ASP A 36 -25.41 -2.60 -121.00
CA ASP A 36 -24.69 -2.72 -119.73
C ASP A 36 -23.88 -1.46 -119.40
N LYS A 37 -23.79 -1.18 -118.10
CA LYS A 37 -22.97 -0.08 -117.58
C LYS A 37 -21.52 -0.25 -118.03
N PRO A 38 -20.78 0.84 -118.26
CA PRO A 38 -19.38 0.78 -118.72
C PRO A 38 -18.48 -0.16 -117.89
N GLU A 39 -18.69 -0.25 -116.58
CA GLU A 39 -17.95 -1.16 -115.69
C GLU A 39 -18.24 -2.64 -115.96
N GLN A 40 -19.49 -2.99 -116.25
CA GLN A 40 -19.91 -4.37 -116.55
C GLN A 40 -19.41 -4.77 -117.94
N ARG A 41 -19.48 -3.86 -118.91
CA ARG A 41 -18.93 -4.05 -120.26
C ARG A 41 -17.41 -4.23 -120.26
N ARG A 42 -16.69 -3.46 -119.43
CA ARG A 42 -15.24 -3.59 -119.24
C ARG A 42 -14.86 -4.99 -118.76
N ARG A 43 -15.59 -5.56 -117.78
CA ARG A 43 -15.34 -6.93 -117.28
C ARG A 43 -15.44 -7.98 -118.40
N VAL A 44 -16.44 -7.87 -119.28
CA VAL A 44 -16.60 -8.80 -120.42
C VAL A 44 -15.43 -8.70 -121.41
N LEU A 45 -14.92 -7.49 -121.65
CA LEU A 45 -13.74 -7.26 -122.50
C LEU A 45 -12.45 -7.78 -121.87
N GLU A 46 -12.28 -7.61 -120.55
CA GLU A 46 -11.14 -8.11 -119.78
C GLU A 46 -11.12 -9.65 -119.70
N ASP A 47 -12.31 -10.27 -119.61
CA ASP A 47 -12.51 -11.72 -119.69
C ASP A 47 -12.11 -12.26 -121.08
N ALA A 48 -12.49 -11.57 -122.16
CA ALA A 48 -12.14 -11.94 -123.53
C ALA A 48 -10.64 -11.75 -123.84
N ALA A 49 -9.98 -10.78 -123.18
CA ALA A 49 -8.54 -10.54 -123.30
C ALA A 49 -7.68 -11.49 -122.45
N GLY A 50 -8.28 -12.42 -121.69
CA GLY A 50 -7.57 -13.35 -120.82
C GLY A 50 -6.92 -12.70 -119.59
N ALA A 51 -7.26 -11.45 -119.28
CA ALA A 51 -6.69 -10.69 -118.15
C ALA A 51 -7.47 -10.88 -116.84
N ALA A 52 -8.68 -11.43 -116.90
CA ALA A 52 -9.58 -11.57 -115.75
C ALA A 52 -9.02 -12.40 -114.59
N GLY A 53 -8.33 -13.51 -114.89
CA GLY A 53 -7.67 -14.34 -113.89
C GLY A 53 -6.55 -13.60 -113.13
N LEU A 54 -5.76 -12.79 -113.84
CA LEU A 54 -4.72 -11.94 -113.25
C LEU A 54 -5.34 -10.86 -112.33
N HIS A 55 -6.42 -10.21 -112.76
CA HIS A 55 -7.14 -9.23 -111.94
C HIS A 55 -7.76 -9.87 -110.69
N ALA A 56 -8.34 -11.06 -110.80
CA ALA A 56 -8.91 -11.80 -109.67
C ALA A 56 -7.83 -12.20 -108.64
N ARG A 57 -6.68 -12.74 -109.10
CA ARG A 57 -5.54 -13.09 -108.24
C ARG A 57 -4.94 -11.85 -107.55
N ARG A 58 -4.80 -10.74 -108.28
CA ARG A 58 -4.33 -9.45 -107.72
C ARG A 58 -5.28 -8.96 -106.64
N HIS A 59 -6.58 -8.93 -106.89
CA HIS A 59 -7.57 -8.50 -105.92
C HIS A 59 -7.58 -9.39 -104.67
N GLU A 60 -7.42 -10.70 -104.83
CA GLU A 60 -7.32 -11.62 -103.70
C GLU A 60 -6.03 -11.40 -102.89
N ALA A 61 -4.89 -11.20 -103.56
CA ALA A 61 -3.63 -10.88 -102.89
C ALA A 61 -3.74 -9.56 -102.11
N GLU A 62 -4.39 -8.53 -102.69
CA GLU A 62 -4.67 -7.26 -102.01
C GLU A 62 -5.60 -7.44 -100.80
N LEU A 63 -6.64 -8.27 -100.90
CA LEU A 63 -7.51 -8.60 -99.77
C LEU A 63 -6.76 -9.33 -98.65
N ARG A 64 -5.91 -10.30 -99.01
CA ARG A 64 -5.08 -11.04 -98.04
C ARG A 64 -4.03 -10.13 -97.39
N LEU A 65 -3.42 -9.23 -98.16
CA LEU A 65 -2.46 -8.25 -97.65
C LEU A 65 -3.14 -7.29 -96.68
N LYS A 66 -4.30 -6.71 -97.03
CA LYS A 66 -5.08 -5.85 -96.13
C LYS A 66 -5.51 -6.56 -94.85
N ALA A 67 -5.90 -7.83 -94.95
CA ALA A 67 -6.23 -8.64 -93.77
C ALA A 67 -4.99 -8.89 -92.89
N ALA A 68 -3.82 -9.13 -93.48
CA ALA A 68 -2.57 -9.29 -92.76
C ALA A 68 -2.13 -7.97 -92.08
N GLU A 69 -2.23 -6.83 -92.76
CA GLU A 69 -1.96 -5.50 -92.22
C GLU A 69 -2.88 -5.21 -91.02
N THR A 70 -4.18 -5.46 -91.15
CA THR A 70 -5.15 -5.28 -90.05
C THR A 70 -4.81 -6.17 -88.85
N ASN A 71 -4.41 -7.42 -89.11
CA ASN A 71 -3.98 -8.32 -88.04
C ASN A 71 -2.68 -7.85 -87.37
N LEU A 72 -1.73 -7.30 -88.13
CA LEU A 72 -0.49 -6.76 -87.60
C LEU A 72 -0.76 -5.57 -86.67
N THR A 73 -1.59 -4.62 -87.09
CA THR A 73 -2.01 -3.49 -86.25
C THR A 73 -2.67 -3.98 -84.95
N ARG A 74 -3.53 -4.99 -85.03
CA ARG A 74 -4.14 -5.59 -83.82
C ARG A 74 -3.10 -6.24 -82.90
N VAL A 75 -2.08 -6.88 -83.46
CA VAL A 75 -0.97 -7.46 -82.67
C VAL A 75 -0.16 -6.35 -82.00
N GLU A 76 0.13 -5.26 -82.70
CA GLU A 76 0.82 -4.09 -82.14
C GLU A 76 0.04 -3.47 -80.97
N ASP A 77 -1.28 -3.32 -81.11
CA ASP A 77 -2.16 -2.84 -80.03
C ASP A 77 -2.09 -3.77 -78.80
N VAL A 78 -2.18 -5.08 -79.01
CA VAL A 78 -2.08 -6.07 -77.93
C VAL A 78 -0.71 -6.03 -77.25
N ILE A 79 0.37 -5.89 -78.02
CA ILE A 79 1.73 -5.71 -77.47
C ILE A 79 1.80 -4.45 -76.62
N GLY A 80 1.21 -3.34 -77.06
CA GLY A 80 1.12 -2.09 -76.29
C GLY A 80 0.38 -2.28 -74.98
N GLN A 81 -0.79 -2.94 -75.02
CA GLN A 81 -1.59 -3.24 -73.82
C GLN A 81 -0.83 -4.14 -72.84
N LEU A 82 -0.21 -5.22 -73.31
CA LEU A 82 0.59 -6.13 -72.47
C LEU A 82 1.80 -5.41 -71.88
N THR A 83 2.46 -4.54 -72.64
CA THR A 83 3.58 -3.74 -72.13
C THR A 83 3.13 -2.81 -70.99
N GLY A 84 1.97 -2.16 -71.12
CA GLY A 84 1.37 -1.36 -70.06
C GLY A 84 1.04 -2.20 -68.81
N GLN A 85 0.48 -3.40 -68.98
CA GLN A 85 0.21 -4.32 -67.88
C GLN A 85 1.50 -4.77 -67.18
N MET A 86 2.56 -5.10 -67.94
CA MET A 86 3.86 -5.48 -67.37
C MET A 86 4.46 -4.35 -66.53
N GLU A 87 4.40 -3.10 -66.99
CA GLU A 87 4.90 -1.96 -66.22
C GLU A 87 4.11 -1.74 -64.92
N GLY A 88 2.78 -1.96 -64.97
CA GLY A 88 1.93 -1.98 -63.79
C GLY A 88 2.37 -3.06 -62.78
N LEU A 89 2.54 -4.30 -63.25
CA LEU A 89 2.99 -5.43 -62.44
C LEU A 89 4.40 -5.20 -61.85
N LYS A 90 5.33 -4.60 -62.61
CA LYS A 90 6.66 -4.23 -62.10
C LYS A 90 6.59 -3.20 -60.97
N LYS A 91 5.68 -2.22 -61.05
CA LYS A 91 5.47 -1.26 -59.95
C LYS A 91 4.89 -1.94 -58.72
N GLN A 92 3.89 -2.80 -58.89
CA GLN A 92 3.28 -3.58 -57.80
C GLN A 92 4.30 -4.50 -57.11
N ALA A 93 5.14 -5.19 -57.89
CA ALA A 93 6.21 -6.04 -57.36
C ALA A 93 7.20 -5.24 -56.50
N ARG A 94 7.65 -4.07 -56.98
CA ARG A 94 8.53 -3.17 -56.21
C ARG A 94 7.88 -2.70 -54.91
N GLN A 95 6.60 -2.35 -54.94
CA GLN A 95 5.85 -1.97 -53.73
C GLN A 95 5.72 -3.12 -52.74
N ALA A 96 5.43 -4.33 -53.22
CA ALA A 96 5.33 -5.53 -52.38
C ALA A 96 6.65 -5.89 -51.71
N ILE A 97 7.79 -5.78 -52.43
CA ILE A 97 9.13 -5.98 -51.87
C ILE A 97 9.40 -4.96 -50.77
N ARG A 98 9.20 -3.67 -51.05
CA ARG A 98 9.39 -2.60 -50.06
C ARG A 98 8.51 -2.79 -48.83
N TYR A 99 7.25 -3.19 -49.03
CA TYR A 99 6.35 -3.50 -47.94
C TYR A 99 6.88 -4.64 -47.07
N ARG A 100 7.34 -5.75 -47.68
CA ARG A 100 7.92 -6.89 -46.94
C ARG A 100 9.13 -6.49 -46.11
N GLU A 101 10.03 -5.68 -46.67
CA GLU A 101 11.20 -5.17 -45.96
C GLU A 101 10.82 -4.29 -44.77
N VAL A 102 9.89 -3.34 -44.97
CA VAL A 102 9.42 -2.47 -43.90
C VAL A 102 8.68 -3.27 -42.83
N ALA A 103 7.79 -4.18 -43.22
CA ALA A 103 7.06 -5.04 -42.29
C ALA A 103 8.00 -5.92 -41.45
N ALA A 104 9.08 -6.45 -42.05
CA ALA A 104 10.09 -7.20 -41.31
C ALA A 104 10.82 -6.33 -40.27
N LYS A 105 11.17 -5.08 -40.62
CA LYS A 105 11.79 -4.12 -39.70
C LYS A 105 10.85 -3.73 -38.56
N VAL A 106 9.56 -3.51 -38.86
CA VAL A 106 8.53 -3.22 -37.86
C VAL A 106 8.40 -4.38 -36.88
N ARG A 107 8.19 -5.61 -37.37
CA ARG A 107 8.08 -6.80 -36.50
C ARG A 107 9.31 -6.99 -35.61
N LYS A 108 10.51 -6.79 -36.15
CA LYS A 108 11.76 -6.88 -35.37
C LYS A 108 11.81 -5.82 -34.26
N SER A 109 11.41 -4.59 -34.58
CA SER A 109 11.42 -3.47 -33.62
C SER A 109 10.35 -3.65 -32.54
N GLU A 110 9.17 -4.12 -32.91
CA GLU A 110 8.08 -4.46 -31.98
C GLU A 110 8.48 -5.60 -31.04
N ALA A 111 9.05 -6.67 -31.58
CA ALA A 111 9.55 -7.79 -30.76
C ALA A 111 10.60 -7.32 -29.75
N MET A 112 11.53 -6.45 -30.17
CA MET A 112 12.55 -5.88 -29.28
C MET A 112 11.94 -4.96 -28.22
N LEU A 113 10.96 -4.12 -28.60
CA LEU A 113 10.24 -3.26 -27.66
C LEU A 113 9.50 -4.09 -26.62
N PHE A 114 8.77 -5.14 -27.03
CA PHE A 114 8.05 -6.01 -26.11
C PHE A 114 9.00 -6.79 -25.20
N HIS A 115 10.14 -7.24 -25.72
CA HIS A 115 11.15 -7.89 -24.90
C HIS A 115 11.73 -6.96 -23.83
N LEU A 116 12.06 -5.71 -24.18
CA LEU A 116 12.54 -4.72 -23.22
C LEU A 116 11.47 -4.37 -22.17
N ARG A 117 10.21 -4.22 -22.58
CA ARG A 117 9.09 -4.03 -21.65
C ARG A 117 8.91 -5.21 -20.71
N TRP A 118 9.05 -6.43 -21.22
CA TRP A 118 8.97 -7.65 -20.41
C TRP A 118 10.11 -7.73 -19.40
N ILE A 119 11.35 -7.40 -19.80
CA ILE A 119 12.49 -7.32 -18.88
C ILE A 119 12.21 -6.29 -17.77
N GLY A 120 11.74 -5.10 -18.12
CA GLY A 120 11.41 -4.05 -17.15
C GLY A 120 10.33 -4.51 -16.17
N ALA A 121 9.22 -5.04 -16.68
CA ALA A 121 8.14 -5.56 -15.85
C ALA A 121 8.61 -6.70 -14.93
N ASN A 122 9.49 -7.59 -15.41
CA ASN A 122 10.04 -8.66 -14.60
C ASN A 122 10.98 -8.13 -13.50
N ALA A 123 11.75 -7.08 -13.77
CA ALA A 123 12.54 -6.41 -12.75
C ALA A 123 11.63 -5.77 -11.68
N ASP A 124 10.59 -5.05 -12.09
CA ASP A 124 9.62 -4.42 -11.19
C ASP A 124 8.93 -5.45 -10.28
N VAL A 125 8.53 -6.61 -10.83
CA VAL A 125 7.94 -7.71 -10.06
C VAL A 125 8.93 -8.26 -9.04
N ASN A 126 10.19 -8.47 -9.42
CA ASN A 126 11.21 -8.95 -8.50
C ASN A 126 11.49 -7.94 -7.39
N ASP A 127 11.49 -6.65 -7.69
CA ASP A 127 11.73 -5.59 -6.71
C ASP A 127 10.56 -5.46 -5.74
N ALA A 128 9.33 -5.54 -6.24
CA ALA A 128 8.12 -5.59 -5.43
C ALA A 128 8.10 -6.83 -4.53
N ALA A 129 8.47 -8.01 -5.04
CA ALA A 129 8.55 -9.24 -4.26
C ALA A 129 9.57 -9.13 -3.12
N ARG A 130 10.78 -8.59 -3.39
CA ARG A 130 11.78 -8.36 -2.33
C ARG A 130 11.29 -7.39 -1.26
N THR A 131 10.63 -6.31 -1.68
CA THR A 131 10.06 -5.31 -0.74
C THR A 131 8.96 -5.93 0.12
N HIS A 132 8.09 -6.72 -0.50
CA HIS A 132 7.04 -7.45 0.20
C HIS A 132 7.62 -8.43 1.22
N ASP A 133 8.61 -9.24 0.85
CA ASP A 133 9.24 -10.20 1.77
C ASP A 133 9.89 -9.53 2.97
N LEU A 134 10.53 -8.37 2.78
CA LEU A 134 11.07 -7.57 3.88
C LEU A 134 9.96 -7.05 4.80
N ALA A 135 8.88 -6.52 4.24
CA ALA A 135 7.74 -6.03 5.01
C ALA A 135 7.05 -7.14 5.81
N VAL A 136 6.90 -8.33 5.23
CA VAL A 136 6.35 -9.51 5.92
C VAL A 136 7.24 -9.94 7.08
N ARG A 137 8.57 -9.96 6.89
CA ARG A 137 9.51 -10.29 7.98
C ARG A 137 9.45 -9.26 9.11
N GLU A 138 9.40 -7.99 8.77
CA GLU A 138 9.28 -6.92 9.76
C GLU A 138 7.95 -6.98 10.52
N MET A 139 6.85 -7.26 9.81
CA MET A 139 5.54 -7.47 10.44
C MET A 139 5.60 -8.65 11.41
N ALA A 140 6.16 -9.78 11.01
CA ALA A 140 6.28 -10.97 11.85
C ALA A 140 7.07 -10.68 13.13
N ASP A 141 8.20 -9.99 13.01
CA ASP A 141 9.04 -9.59 14.16
C ASP A 141 8.28 -8.64 15.11
N ARG A 142 7.58 -7.64 14.57
CA ARG A 142 6.74 -6.72 15.38
C ARG A 142 5.60 -7.46 16.08
N THR A 143 4.95 -8.41 15.39
CA THR A 143 3.89 -9.23 15.99
C THR A 143 4.43 -10.12 17.11
N GLN A 144 5.63 -10.68 16.96
CA GLN A 144 6.28 -11.46 18.01
C GLN A 144 6.56 -10.59 19.25
N HIS A 145 7.17 -9.41 19.06
CA HIS A 145 7.43 -8.47 20.16
C HIS A 145 6.14 -8.03 20.86
N GLN A 146 5.08 -7.77 20.10
CA GLN A 146 3.77 -7.42 20.66
C GLN A 146 3.18 -8.56 21.51
N ALA A 147 3.27 -9.81 21.02
CA ALA A 147 2.78 -10.97 21.73
C ALA A 147 3.57 -11.22 23.04
N GLU A 148 4.88 -11.05 23.01
CA GLU A 148 5.74 -11.16 24.20
C GLU A 148 5.42 -10.06 25.22
N ALA A 149 5.30 -8.81 24.78
CA ALA A 149 4.91 -7.70 25.66
C ALA A 149 3.54 -7.92 26.30
N ALA A 150 2.55 -8.39 25.53
CA ALA A 150 1.22 -8.71 26.03
C ALA A 150 1.27 -9.87 27.06
N ARG A 151 2.08 -10.90 26.80
CA ARG A 151 2.30 -12.00 27.75
C ARG A 151 2.91 -11.51 29.06
N ILE A 152 3.95 -10.69 29.00
CA ILE A 152 4.59 -10.11 30.19
C ILE A 152 3.58 -9.26 30.96
N GLN A 153 2.81 -8.41 30.26
CA GLN A 153 1.79 -7.59 30.88
C GLN A 153 0.73 -8.43 31.60
N ALA A 154 0.26 -9.53 31.00
CA ALA A 154 -0.72 -10.43 31.61
C ALA A 154 -0.18 -11.11 32.89
N ILE A 155 1.07 -11.58 32.86
CA ILE A 155 1.74 -12.15 34.03
C ILE A 155 1.81 -11.11 35.15
N ARG A 156 2.30 -9.90 34.84
CA ARG A 156 2.40 -8.82 35.84
C ARG A 156 1.04 -8.39 36.38
N ALA A 157 0.01 -8.35 35.54
CA ALA A 157 -1.35 -8.02 35.97
C ALA A 157 -1.91 -9.05 36.96
N THR A 158 -1.48 -10.32 36.85
CA THR A 158 -1.87 -11.40 37.78
C THR A 158 -1.09 -11.34 39.09
N GLU A 159 0.18 -10.96 39.06
CA GLU A 159 1.04 -10.84 40.25
C GLU A 159 0.75 -9.59 41.09
N LEU A 160 0.37 -8.47 40.44
CA LEU A 160 0.23 -7.16 41.08
C LEU A 160 -0.77 -7.10 42.25
N PRO A 161 -1.96 -7.73 42.21
CA PRO A 161 -2.90 -7.69 43.33
C PRO A 161 -2.33 -8.27 44.63
N ALA A 162 -1.62 -9.40 44.55
CA ALA A 162 -1.04 -10.02 45.74
C ALA A 162 0.05 -9.15 46.39
N LEU A 163 0.84 -8.44 45.56
CA LEU A 163 1.83 -7.46 46.03
C LEU A 163 1.16 -6.26 46.69
N ARG A 164 0.07 -5.74 46.11
CA ARG A 164 -0.74 -4.66 46.71
C ARG A 164 -1.37 -5.07 48.04
N ASP A 165 -1.87 -6.30 48.14
CA ASP A 165 -2.42 -6.82 49.39
C ASP A 165 -1.34 -7.00 50.45
N ALA A 166 -0.14 -7.45 50.06
CA ALA A 166 1.00 -7.54 50.96
C ALA A 166 1.44 -6.16 51.47
N GLU A 167 1.54 -5.17 50.57
CA GLU A 167 1.82 -3.77 50.91
C GLU A 167 0.78 -3.21 51.89
N ALA A 168 -0.52 -3.38 51.59
CA ALA A 168 -1.60 -2.90 52.45
C ALA A 168 -1.56 -3.55 53.85
N ARG A 169 -1.29 -4.85 53.92
CA ARG A 169 -1.11 -5.57 55.21
C ARG A 169 0.09 -5.05 56.00
N ALA A 170 1.21 -4.81 55.33
CA ALA A 170 2.41 -4.27 55.96
C ALA A 170 2.16 -2.84 56.49
N ALA A 171 1.52 -1.98 55.69
CA ALA A 171 1.14 -0.62 56.10
C ALA A 171 0.19 -0.62 57.30
N ALA A 172 -0.84 -1.47 57.30
CA ALA A 172 -1.75 -1.62 58.44
C ALA A 172 -1.03 -2.15 59.70
N GLY A 173 -0.07 -3.08 59.53
CA GLY A 173 0.80 -3.55 60.61
C GLY A 173 1.63 -2.42 61.21
N LEU A 174 2.28 -1.63 60.34
CA LEU A 174 3.09 -0.48 60.75
C LEU A 174 2.26 0.57 61.50
N GLN A 175 1.05 0.89 61.01
CA GLN A 175 0.18 1.85 61.68
C GLN A 175 -0.22 1.39 63.09
N ARG A 176 -0.55 0.10 63.25
CA ARG A 176 -0.88 -0.47 64.57
C ARG A 176 0.30 -0.38 65.53
N LEU A 177 1.50 -0.74 65.08
CA LEU A 177 2.71 -0.65 65.90
C LEU A 177 3.05 0.80 66.26
N THR A 178 2.86 1.74 65.32
CA THR A 178 3.09 3.17 65.55
C THR A 178 2.12 3.69 66.61
N ASN A 179 0.83 3.41 66.49
CA ASN A 179 -0.17 3.80 67.48
C ASN A 179 0.10 3.19 68.86
N ALA A 180 0.50 1.90 68.92
CA ALA A 180 0.84 1.23 70.16
C ALA A 180 2.07 1.88 70.81
N ARG A 181 3.11 2.20 70.02
CA ARG A 181 4.28 2.93 70.49
C ARG A 181 3.89 4.28 71.07
N GLU A 182 3.09 5.08 70.36
CA GLU A 182 2.64 6.38 70.86
C GLU A 182 1.83 6.29 72.16
N MET A 183 1.02 5.24 72.34
CA MET A 183 0.29 5.01 73.59
C MET A 183 1.24 4.68 74.74
N LEU A 184 2.21 3.80 74.50
CA LEU A 184 3.25 3.46 75.48
C LEU A 184 4.11 4.68 75.83
N ASP A 185 4.50 5.49 74.85
CA ASP A 185 5.26 6.73 75.06
C ASP A 185 4.46 7.71 75.98
N ARG A 186 3.14 7.82 75.77
CA ARG A 186 2.27 8.64 76.63
C ARG A 186 2.11 8.05 78.03
N GLU A 187 1.99 6.73 78.16
CA GLU A 187 1.92 6.05 79.45
C GLU A 187 3.21 6.22 80.24
N GLU A 188 4.36 6.05 79.59
CA GLU A 188 5.69 6.27 80.17
C GLU A 188 5.81 7.71 80.67
N GLN A 189 5.40 8.70 79.86
CA GLN A 189 5.45 10.10 80.25
C GLN A 189 4.56 10.40 81.47
N ARG A 190 3.32 9.88 81.49
CA ARG A 190 2.43 10.02 82.67
C ARG A 190 3.00 9.36 83.92
N ALA A 191 3.61 8.18 83.78
CA ALA A 191 4.25 7.49 84.89
C ALA A 191 5.43 8.32 85.45
N LYS A 192 6.28 8.88 84.58
CA LYS A 192 7.38 9.78 84.98
C LYS A 192 6.88 11.02 85.70
N GLU A 193 5.83 11.66 85.20
CA GLU A 193 5.20 12.81 85.85
C GLU A 193 4.64 12.45 87.23
N ARG A 194 3.97 11.31 87.36
CA ARG A 194 3.43 10.82 88.63
C ARG A 194 4.54 10.49 89.63
N VAL A 195 5.63 9.87 89.19
CA VAL A 195 6.82 9.64 90.03
C VAL A 195 7.36 10.98 90.54
N GLY A 196 7.54 11.97 89.66
CA GLY A 196 8.01 13.30 90.06
C GLY A 196 7.05 14.02 91.02
N GLU A 197 5.74 13.86 90.87
CA GLU A 197 4.75 14.39 91.81
C GLU A 197 4.84 13.71 93.19
N LEU A 198 4.92 12.38 93.22
CA LEU A 198 5.02 11.61 94.45
C LEU A 198 6.32 11.91 95.20
N ASP A 199 7.42 12.12 94.48
CA ASP A 199 8.72 12.49 95.06
C ASP A 199 8.68 13.88 95.74
N ARG A 200 8.00 14.85 95.11
CA ARG A 200 7.74 16.17 95.72
C ARG A 200 6.87 16.04 96.98
N ARG A 201 5.82 15.21 96.95
CA ARG A 201 4.97 14.96 98.12
C ARG A 201 5.74 14.28 99.25
N LEU A 202 6.59 13.31 98.94
CA LEU A 202 7.47 12.66 99.92
C LEU A 202 8.41 13.67 100.57
N THR A 203 9.00 14.55 99.76
CA THR A 203 9.87 15.63 100.26
C THR A 203 9.10 16.59 101.18
N GLN A 204 7.89 16.99 100.79
CA GLN A 204 7.02 17.83 101.61
C GLN A 204 6.66 17.15 102.93
N PHE A 205 6.21 15.89 102.91
CA PHE A 205 5.87 15.15 104.12
C PHE A 205 7.08 14.96 105.04
N ALA A 206 8.27 14.74 104.49
CA ALA A 206 9.49 14.67 105.30
C ALA A 206 9.79 16.00 106.00
N GLN A 207 9.59 17.13 105.31
CA GLN A 207 9.73 18.47 105.91
C GLN A 207 8.68 18.74 106.97
N ASP A 208 7.42 18.38 106.72
CA ASP A 208 6.32 18.52 107.67
C ASP A 208 6.57 17.67 108.91
N ILE A 209 6.97 16.40 108.77
CA ILE A 209 7.34 15.52 109.89
C ILE A 209 8.48 16.15 110.71
N ALA A 210 9.53 16.65 110.06
CA ALA A 210 10.64 17.30 110.77
C ALA A 210 10.18 18.54 111.55
N ARG A 211 9.28 19.35 110.97
CA ARG A 211 8.68 20.50 111.65
C ARG A 211 7.82 20.08 112.85
N GLU A 212 6.95 19.09 112.70
CA GLU A 212 6.12 18.57 113.80
C GLU A 212 6.99 17.98 114.92
N GLN A 213 8.07 17.27 114.58
CA GLN A 213 9.04 16.75 115.55
C GLN A 213 9.73 17.89 116.33
N GLN A 214 10.12 18.97 115.64
CA GLN A 214 10.70 20.14 116.28
C GLN A 214 9.69 20.83 117.22
N GLN A 215 8.45 21.04 116.78
CA GLN A 215 7.41 21.63 117.61
C GLN A 215 7.09 20.78 118.84
N THR A 216 7.06 19.44 118.68
CA THR A 216 6.88 18.51 119.79
C THR A 216 8.04 18.64 120.79
N SER A 217 9.29 18.68 120.30
CA SER A 217 10.46 18.89 121.16
C SER A 217 10.43 20.25 121.87
N ASP A 218 10.05 21.32 121.17
CA ASP A 218 9.95 22.66 121.74
C ASP A 218 8.84 22.72 122.81
N ALA A 219 7.71 22.03 122.56
CA ALA A 219 6.62 21.88 123.52
C ALA A 219 7.03 21.06 124.74
N ASP A 220 7.79 19.97 124.57
CA ASP A 220 8.34 19.19 125.68
C ASP A 220 9.31 20.04 126.54
N ILE A 221 10.16 20.86 125.91
CA ILE A 221 11.03 21.80 126.61
C ILE A 221 10.20 22.85 127.36
N ALA A 222 9.14 23.38 126.74
CA ALA A 222 8.25 24.35 127.38
C ALA A 222 7.50 23.75 128.57
N LEU A 223 7.03 22.51 128.45
CA LEU A 223 6.40 21.76 129.55
C LEU A 223 7.39 21.55 130.70
N GLN A 224 8.64 21.15 130.41
CA GLN A 224 9.67 21.03 131.45
C GLN A 224 9.94 22.36 132.15
N ARG A 225 9.98 23.48 131.41
CA ARG A 225 10.15 24.82 132.00
C ARG A 225 8.96 25.21 132.88
N LEU A 226 7.74 24.97 132.41
CA LEU A 226 6.53 25.22 133.19
C LEU A 226 6.46 24.34 134.44
N ASP A 227 6.88 23.07 134.36
CA ASP A 227 6.98 22.19 135.53
C ASP A 227 8.02 22.72 136.55
N THR A 228 9.15 23.24 136.08
CA THR A 228 10.13 23.90 136.97
C THR A 228 9.58 25.18 137.59
N GLU A 229 8.89 26.03 136.81
CA GLU A 229 8.26 27.25 137.32
C GLU A 229 7.14 26.92 138.32
N ASP A 230 6.32 25.89 138.06
CA ASP A 230 5.28 25.42 138.98
C ASP A 230 5.88 24.87 140.27
N ALA A 231 7.00 24.15 140.20
CA ALA A 231 7.74 23.70 141.38
C ALA A 231 8.32 24.87 142.19
N GLU A 232 8.92 25.86 141.52
CA GLU A 232 9.44 27.09 142.15
C GLU A 232 8.32 27.91 142.80
N LEU A 233 7.19 28.10 142.11
CA LEU A 233 6.01 28.80 142.64
C LEU A 233 5.39 28.05 143.82
N LYS A 234 5.33 26.71 143.78
CA LYS A 234 4.88 25.90 144.93
C LYS A 234 5.79 26.07 146.13
N GLU A 235 7.11 26.10 145.94
CA GLU A 235 8.07 26.39 147.03
C GLU A 235 7.98 27.86 147.49
N GLU A 236 7.75 28.82 146.61
CA GLU A 236 7.54 30.22 147.00
C GLU A 236 6.23 30.39 147.80
N ILE A 237 5.15 29.73 147.39
CA ILE A 237 3.88 29.69 148.12
C ILE A 237 4.10 29.05 149.49
N LYS A 238 4.82 27.93 149.57
CA LYS A 238 5.14 27.25 150.84
C LYS A 238 5.96 28.16 151.75
N SER A 239 6.99 28.84 151.23
CA SER A 239 7.78 29.84 151.95
C SER A 239 6.93 31.02 152.46
N ARG A 240 5.97 31.50 151.65
CA ARG A 240 5.05 32.58 152.06
C ARG A 240 4.03 32.10 153.10
N VAL A 241 3.59 30.85 153.04
CA VAL A 241 2.73 30.22 154.06
C VAL A 241 3.48 30.05 155.38
N GLU A 242 4.74 29.63 155.36
CA GLU A 242 5.61 29.54 156.55
C GLU A 242 5.90 30.93 157.16
N LYS A 243 6.06 31.97 156.32
CA LYS A 243 6.15 33.36 156.81
C LYS A 243 4.84 33.87 157.39
N ARG A 244 3.68 33.36 156.95
CA ARG A 244 2.36 33.72 157.47
C ARG A 244 2.05 32.99 158.78
N SER A 245 2.45 31.72 158.92
CA SER A 245 2.36 30.99 160.20
C SER A 245 3.25 31.60 161.28
N GLY A 246 4.43 32.13 160.92
CA GLY A 246 5.28 32.88 161.86
C GLY A 246 4.74 34.26 162.26
N VAL A 247 3.75 34.81 161.53
CA VAL A 247 3.06 36.06 161.89
C VAL A 247 1.82 35.76 162.72
N ASP A 248 1.11 34.66 162.44
CA ASP A 248 -0.04 34.22 163.24
C ASP A 248 0.37 33.74 164.64
N GLU A 249 1.58 33.16 164.82
CA GLU A 249 2.14 32.87 166.16
C GLU A 249 2.48 34.13 166.98
N ARG A 250 2.72 35.29 166.34
CA ARG A 250 3.03 36.56 167.03
C ARG A 250 1.80 37.40 167.40
N VAL A 251 0.61 37.02 166.94
CA VAL A 251 -0.66 37.73 167.22
C VAL A 251 -1.51 37.00 168.26
N ALA A 252 -1.21 35.73 168.58
CA ALA A 252 -1.87 34.99 169.65
C ALA A 252 -1.25 35.19 171.06
N GLU A 253 -0.12 35.91 171.16
CA GLU A 253 0.56 36.25 172.43
C GLU A 253 0.40 37.73 172.86
N ALA A 254 -0.61 38.45 172.36
CA ALA A 254 -0.98 39.81 172.78
C ALA A 254 -2.47 39.91 173.13
#